data_AF-B1V6U7-F1
#
_entry.id   AF-B1V6U7-F1
#
_cell.length_a   1.000
_cell.length_b   1.000
_cell.length_c   1.000
_cell.angle_alpha   90.00
_cell.angle_beta   90.00
_cell.angle_gamma   90.00
#
_symmetry.space_group_name_H-M   'P 1'
#
loop_
_entity.id
_entity.type
_entity.pdbx_description
1 polymer ?
#
loop_
_entity_poly.entity_id
_entity_poly.type
_entity_poly.pdbx_seq_one_letter_code
_entity_poly.pdbx_strand_id
1 'polypeptide(L)'
;MTEKRNFECKDEYLDIFQIRSVDTNAMNNYDTTVYILSLTRILKMYVDDIKVISMNFPANTQRQQDYINKKIANCKNELHLKFLKNRKMQLEAIEKIRTNREFYIMIFGETEEELERNKKTLFSAASFIKILKLDDEKKIKILRKLNNMNTKI
;
A
#
# COMPACT_ATOMS: atom_id res chain seq x y z
N MET A 1 15.27 -3.32 12.85
CA MET A 1 13.80 -3.33 12.94
C MET A 1 13.48 -3.77 14.34
N THR A 2 12.81 -2.93 15.13
CA THR A 2 12.60 -3.19 16.57
C THR A 2 11.51 -4.24 16.78
N GLU A 3 11.35 -4.73 18.00
CA GLU A 3 10.29 -5.70 18.37
C GLU A 3 8.88 -5.20 18.02
N LYS A 4 8.70 -3.87 17.95
CA LYS A 4 7.46 -3.20 17.55
C LYS A 4 7.26 -3.06 16.03
N ARG A 5 8.15 -3.66 15.21
CA ARG A 5 8.14 -3.62 13.74
C ARG A 5 8.30 -2.21 13.13
N ASN A 6 9.02 -1.36 13.86
CA ASN A 6 9.42 -0.02 13.43
C ASN A 6 10.89 -0.04 12.96
N PHE A 7 11.30 0.98 12.22
CA PHE A 7 12.69 1.18 11.83
C PHE A 7 13.36 2.14 12.81
N GLU A 8 14.56 1.78 13.25
CA GLU A 8 15.44 2.63 14.03
C GLU A 8 16.40 3.30 13.04
N CYS A 9 16.36 4.62 12.99
CA CYS A 9 17.30 5.48 12.27
C CYS A 9 18.39 5.95 13.26
N LYS A 10 19.35 6.77 12.79
CA LYS A 10 20.46 7.21 13.64
C LYS A 10 20.00 7.94 14.90
N ASP A 11 18.99 8.81 14.76
CA ASP A 11 18.56 9.73 15.81
C ASP A 11 17.04 9.65 16.08
N GLU A 12 16.30 8.82 15.35
CA GLU A 12 14.84 8.78 15.37
C GLU A 12 14.28 7.39 15.00
N TYR A 13 12.99 7.20 15.22
CA TYR A 13 12.23 6.02 14.82
C TYR A 13 11.26 6.34 13.68
N LEU A 14 11.09 5.39 12.77
CA LEU A 14 10.26 5.51 11.58
C LEU A 14 9.26 4.36 11.48
N ASP A 15 8.00 4.66 11.14
CA ASP A 15 7.01 3.67 10.68
C ASP A 15 6.40 4.09 9.34
N ILE A 16 5.98 3.10 8.54
CA ILE A 16 5.47 3.29 7.18
C ILE A 16 4.11 2.61 7.05
N PHE A 17 3.12 3.37 6.55
CA PHE A 17 1.77 2.89 6.27
C PHE A 17 1.37 3.14 4.83
N GLN A 18 0.46 2.33 4.30
CA GLN A 18 -0.10 2.52 2.97
C GLN A 18 -1.38 3.35 3.03
N ILE A 19 -1.47 4.35 2.17
CA ILE A 19 -2.70 5.09 1.93
C ILE A 19 -3.47 4.34 0.84
N ARG A 20 -4.70 3.92 1.12
CA ARG A 20 -5.55 3.31 0.11
C ARG A 20 -5.96 4.36 -0.92
N SER A 21 -5.48 4.19 -2.15
CA SER A 21 -5.89 5.00 -3.28
C SER A 21 -7.35 4.78 -3.64
N VAL A 22 -7.96 5.82 -4.17
CA VAL A 22 -9.36 5.86 -4.60
C VAL A 22 -9.43 6.59 -5.93
N ASP A 23 -10.37 6.19 -6.78
CA ASP A 23 -10.55 6.81 -8.09
C ASP A 23 -11.29 8.13 -7.92
N THR A 24 -10.54 9.23 -7.99
CA THR A 24 -11.08 10.58 -7.83
C THR A 24 -12.00 10.99 -8.97
N ASN A 25 -11.88 10.39 -10.16
CA ASN A 25 -12.74 10.72 -11.30
C ASN A 25 -14.12 10.09 -11.18
N ALA A 26 -14.22 8.97 -10.47
CA ALA A 26 -15.48 8.27 -10.23
C ALA A 26 -16.22 8.79 -8.98
N MET A 27 -15.65 9.75 -8.24
CA MET A 27 -16.27 10.29 -7.02
C MET A 27 -17.34 11.32 -7.31
N ASN A 28 -18.40 11.30 -6.53
CA ASN A 28 -19.35 12.41 -6.48
C ASN A 28 -18.78 13.57 -5.61
N ASN A 29 -19.45 14.72 -5.68
CA ASN A 29 -19.03 15.93 -4.94
C ASN A 29 -19.07 15.74 -3.42
N TYR A 30 -20.00 14.95 -2.90
CA TYR A 30 -20.12 14.68 -1.48
C TYR A 30 -18.92 13.88 -0.97
N ASP A 31 -18.60 12.76 -1.62
CA ASP A 31 -17.46 11.90 -1.28
C ASP A 31 -16.14 12.68 -1.39
N THR A 32 -16.01 13.50 -2.43
CA THR A 32 -14.85 14.39 -2.61
C THR A 32 -14.69 15.33 -1.43
N THR A 33 -15.78 15.97 -0.98
CA THR A 33 -15.76 16.87 0.17
C THR A 33 -15.38 16.13 1.46
N VAL A 34 -15.92 14.93 1.68
CA VAL A 34 -15.58 14.10 2.83
C VAL A 34 -14.09 13.71 2.83
N TYR A 35 -13.52 13.36 1.68
CA TYR A 35 -12.08 13.10 1.55
C TYR A 35 -11.23 14.33 1.88
N ILE A 36 -11.61 15.51 1.38
CA ILE A 36 -10.91 16.78 1.68
C ILE A 36 -10.96 17.09 3.17
N LEU A 37 -12.13 16.92 3.80
CA LEU A 37 -12.29 17.15 5.24
C LEU A 37 -11.48 16.13 6.06
N SER A 38 -11.43 14.87 5.64
CA SER A 38 -10.60 13.85 6.28
C SER A 38 -9.10 14.19 6.18
N LEU A 39 -8.62 14.64 5.01
CA LEU A 39 -7.23 15.08 4.85
C LEU A 39 -6.94 16.32 5.72
N THR A 40 -7.85 17.29 5.71
CA THR A 40 -7.75 18.51 6.53
C THR A 40 -7.68 18.16 8.02
N ARG A 41 -8.44 17.17 8.47
CA ARG A 41 -8.40 16.69 9.85
C ARG A 41 -7.04 16.08 10.19
N ILE A 42 -6.46 15.26 9.30
CA ILE A 42 -5.10 14.72 9.48
C ILE A 42 -4.10 15.86 9.63
N LEU A 43 -4.09 16.82 8.69
CA LEU A 43 -3.13 17.95 8.71
C LEU A 43 -3.30 18.88 9.92
N LYS A 44 -4.48 18.93 10.53
CA LYS A 44 -4.73 19.75 11.74
C LYS A 44 -4.40 19.02 13.03
N MET A 45 -4.67 17.72 13.10
CA MET A 45 -4.50 16.93 14.33
C MET A 45 -3.09 16.36 14.46
N TYR A 46 -2.44 16.07 13.34
CA TYR A 46 -1.08 15.56 13.31
C TYR A 46 -0.11 16.74 13.18
N VAL A 47 0.65 17.01 14.23
CA VAL A 47 1.54 18.18 14.33
C VAL A 47 2.98 17.83 13.94
N ASP A 48 3.38 16.58 14.19
CA ASP A 48 4.72 16.08 13.91
C ASP A 48 4.99 15.96 12.39
N ASP A 49 6.23 15.65 12.04
CA ASP A 49 6.64 15.52 10.64
C ASP A 49 5.99 14.30 9.97
N ILE A 50 5.41 14.54 8.78
CA ILE A 50 4.93 13.48 7.89
C ILE A 50 5.59 13.58 6.53
N LYS A 51 5.86 12.41 5.95
CA LYS A 51 6.33 12.33 4.57
C LYS A 51 5.43 11.42 3.76
N VAL A 52 4.75 11.99 2.77
CA VAL A 52 3.94 11.24 1.81
C VAL A 52 4.77 10.92 0.59
N ILE A 53 4.89 9.63 0.27
CA ILE A 53 5.63 9.13 -0.88
C ILE A 53 4.69 8.41 -1.83
N SER A 54 5.03 8.42 -3.12
CA SER A 54 4.28 7.67 -4.13
C SER A 54 5.24 6.93 -5.02
N MET A 55 4.92 5.67 -5.31
CA MET A 55 5.81 4.75 -6.01
C MET A 55 5.01 3.81 -6.90
N ASN A 56 5.56 3.48 -8.05
CA ASN A 56 4.98 2.50 -8.95
C ASN A 56 5.39 1.09 -8.53
N PHE A 57 4.45 0.22 -8.19
CA PHE A 57 4.70 -1.20 -7.91
C PHE A 57 4.06 -2.08 -8.99
N PRO A 58 4.64 -3.26 -9.31
CA PRO A 58 3.99 -4.23 -10.19
C PRO A 58 2.56 -4.53 -9.76
N ALA A 59 1.64 -4.66 -10.72
CA ALA A 59 0.25 -4.96 -10.41
C ALA A 59 0.13 -6.33 -9.73
N ASN A 60 -0.30 -6.36 -8.47
CA ASN A 60 -0.50 -7.62 -7.75
C ASN A 60 -1.71 -8.38 -8.33
N THR A 61 -1.44 -9.46 -9.06
CA THR A 61 -2.48 -10.33 -9.61
C THR A 61 -2.56 -11.70 -8.91
N GLN A 62 -1.83 -11.88 -7.81
CA GLN A 62 -1.66 -13.17 -7.15
C GLN A 62 -3.00 -13.80 -6.74
N ARG A 63 -3.91 -13.01 -6.15
CA ARG A 63 -5.23 -13.51 -5.74
C ARG A 63 -6.05 -14.03 -6.91
N GLN A 64 -6.00 -13.36 -8.06
CA GLN A 64 -6.68 -13.78 -9.28
C GLN A 64 -6.02 -15.04 -9.86
N GLN A 65 -4.70 -15.12 -9.85
CA GLN A 65 -3.95 -16.29 -10.28
C GLN A 65 -4.27 -17.52 -9.40
N ASP A 66 -4.29 -17.38 -8.08
CA ASP A 66 -4.61 -18.45 -7.13
C ASP A 66 -6.03 -19.01 -7.35
N TYR A 67 -6.99 -18.11 -7.59
CA TYR A 67 -8.35 -18.50 -7.91
C TYR A 67 -8.43 -19.30 -9.22
N ILE A 68 -7.69 -18.87 -10.26
CA ILE A 68 -7.63 -19.58 -11.53
C ILE A 68 -6.91 -20.93 -11.38
N ASN A 69 -5.85 -21.01 -10.59
CA ASN A 69 -5.14 -22.26 -10.28
C ASN A 69 -6.09 -23.27 -9.64
N LYS A 70 -6.92 -22.84 -8.67
CA LYS A 70 -7.96 -23.69 -8.08
C LYS A 70 -8.97 -24.19 -9.11
N LYS A 71 -9.37 -23.33 -10.06
CA LYS A 71 -10.27 -23.74 -11.16
C LYS A 71 -9.62 -24.73 -12.13
N ILE A 72 -8.34 -24.53 -12.45
CA ILE A 72 -7.56 -25.43 -13.30
C ILE A 72 -7.49 -26.83 -12.68
N ALA A 73 -7.19 -26.92 -11.38
CA ALA A 73 -7.07 -28.20 -10.67
C ALA A 73 -8.36 -29.04 -10.70
N ASN A 74 -9.52 -28.38 -10.71
CA ASN A 74 -10.83 -29.04 -10.68
C ASN A 74 -11.49 -29.15 -12.07
N CYS A 75 -10.82 -28.73 -13.15
CA CYS A 75 -11.40 -28.70 -14.48
C CYS A 75 -11.26 -30.05 -15.20
N LYS A 76 -12.39 -30.64 -15.62
CA LYS A 76 -12.43 -31.90 -16.37
C LYS A 76 -12.56 -31.70 -17.90
N ASN A 77 -12.88 -30.50 -18.35
CA ASN A 77 -13.10 -30.18 -19.76
C ASN A 77 -11.85 -29.52 -20.37
N GLU A 78 -11.29 -30.15 -21.41
CA GLU A 78 -10.04 -29.71 -22.05
C GLU A 78 -10.13 -28.34 -22.72
N LEU A 79 -11.26 -28.01 -23.35
CA LEU A 79 -11.47 -26.71 -23.98
C LEU A 79 -11.49 -25.60 -22.92
N HIS A 80 -12.20 -25.82 -21.82
CA HIS A 80 -12.25 -24.87 -20.69
C HIS A 80 -10.87 -24.71 -20.02
N LEU A 81 -10.11 -25.80 -19.91
CA LEU A 81 -8.75 -25.77 -19.38
C LEU A 81 -7.82 -24.87 -20.21
N LYS A 82 -7.95 -24.89 -21.54
CA LYS A 82 -7.19 -23.99 -22.44
C LYS A 82 -7.48 -22.53 -22.15
N PHE A 83 -8.76 -22.16 -22.00
CA PHE A 83 -9.14 -20.78 -21.66
C PHE A 83 -8.61 -20.34 -20.29
N LEU A 84 -8.68 -21.21 -19.28
CA LEU A 84 -8.16 -20.91 -17.94
C LEU A 84 -6.63 -20.69 -17.95
N LYS A 85 -5.88 -21.53 -18.67
CA LYS A 85 -4.42 -21.37 -18.83
C LYS A 85 -4.08 -20.07 -19.55
N ASN A 86 -4.79 -19.74 -20.63
CA ASN A 86 -4.61 -18.47 -21.34
C ASN A 86 -4.88 -17.27 -20.44
N ARG A 87 -5.95 -17.33 -19.63
CA ARG A 87 -6.28 -16.25 -18.69
C ARG A 87 -5.20 -16.09 -17.61
N LYS A 88 -4.65 -17.18 -17.09
CA LYS A 88 -3.52 -17.15 -16.15
C LYS A 88 -2.30 -16.45 -16.78
N MET A 89 -1.91 -16.85 -18.00
CA MET A 89 -0.79 -16.24 -18.72
C MET A 89 -0.99 -14.74 -18.93
N GLN A 90 -2.21 -14.29 -19.22
CA GLN A 90 -2.52 -12.85 -19.33
C GLN A 90 -2.30 -12.11 -18.01
N LEU A 91 -2.69 -12.69 -16.86
CA LEU A 91 -2.48 -12.06 -15.55
C LEU A 91 -0.98 -11.95 -15.22
N GLU A 92 -0.21 -13.00 -15.47
CA GLU A 92 1.25 -12.99 -15.29
C GLU A 92 1.94 -11.95 -16.19
N ALA A 93 1.44 -11.77 -17.42
CA ALA A 93 1.93 -10.74 -18.33
C ALA A 93 1.58 -9.33 -17.83
N ILE A 94 0.36 -9.11 -17.32
CA ILE A 94 -0.08 -7.83 -16.76
C ILE A 94 0.81 -7.43 -15.58
N GLU A 95 1.14 -8.37 -14.69
CA GLU A 95 2.00 -8.11 -13.54
C GLU A 95 3.41 -7.66 -13.94
N LYS A 96 3.93 -8.16 -15.06
CA LYS A 96 5.24 -7.75 -15.61
C LYS A 96 5.23 -6.39 -16.31
N ILE A 97 4.13 -6.05 -16.96
CA ILE A 97 4.03 -4.88 -17.85
C ILE A 97 3.43 -3.68 -17.12
N ARG A 98 2.40 -3.89 -16.29
CA ARG A 98 1.67 -2.83 -15.63
C ARG A 98 2.16 -2.61 -14.22
N THR A 99 2.35 -1.34 -13.92
CA THR A 99 2.60 -0.87 -12.56
C THR A 99 1.42 -0.05 -12.06
N ASN A 100 1.07 -0.23 -10.79
CA ASN A 100 0.11 0.59 -10.06
C ASN A 100 0.86 1.64 -9.25
N ARG A 101 0.36 2.88 -9.26
CA ARG A 101 0.86 3.93 -8.37
C ARG A 101 0.27 3.72 -6.98
N GLU A 102 1.13 3.36 -6.04
CA GLU A 102 0.81 3.21 -4.63
C GLU A 102 1.28 4.45 -3.85
N PHE A 103 0.57 4.77 -2.76
CA PHE A 103 0.87 5.91 -1.89
C PHE A 103 1.17 5.41 -0.48
N TYR A 104 2.19 5.97 0.16
CA TYR A 104 2.56 5.65 1.54
C TYR A 104 2.78 6.92 2.35
N ILE A 105 2.55 6.80 3.65
CA ILE A 105 2.85 7.82 4.64
C ILE A 105 3.91 7.28 5.58
N MET A 106 4.96 8.06 5.77
CA MET A 106 6.03 7.86 6.73
C MET A 106 5.79 8.80 7.89
N ILE A 107 5.87 8.26 9.10
CA ILE A 107 5.80 9.01 10.35
C ILE A 107 7.07 8.80 11.16
N PHE A 108 7.43 9.81 11.92
CA PHE A 108 8.68 9.88 12.67
C PHE A 108 8.41 10.10 14.16
N GLY A 109 9.42 9.83 14.99
CA GLY A 109 9.42 10.15 16.42
C GLY A 109 10.81 9.97 17.01
N GLU A 110 11.24 10.86 17.89
CA GLU A 110 12.56 10.81 18.53
C GLU A 110 12.68 9.58 19.43
N THR A 111 11.56 9.14 20.01
CA THR A 111 11.44 7.94 20.84
C THR A 111 10.41 6.97 20.29
N GLU A 112 10.51 5.69 20.67
CA GLU A 112 9.47 4.70 20.32
C GLU A 112 8.09 5.07 20.87
N GLU A 113 8.04 5.72 22.04
CA GLU A 113 6.81 6.15 22.68
C GLU A 113 6.14 7.28 21.89
N GLU A 114 6.93 8.24 21.43
CA GLU A 114 6.48 9.29 20.54
C GLU A 114 5.97 8.74 19.22
N LEU A 115 6.70 7.83 18.59
CA LEU A 115 6.26 7.21 17.34
C LEU A 115 4.91 6.48 17.52
N GLU A 116 4.71 5.79 18.64
CA GLU A 116 3.45 5.10 18.93
C GLU A 116 2.30 6.09 19.23
N ARG A 117 2.57 7.22 19.89
CA ARG A 117 1.62 8.32 20.05
C ARG A 117 1.22 8.90 18.70
N ASN A 118 2.20 9.18 17.85
CA ASN A 118 2.01 9.76 16.52
C ASN A 118 1.19 8.81 15.63
N LYS A 119 1.47 7.51 15.70
CA LYS A 119 0.66 6.47 15.07
C LYS A 119 -0.81 6.53 15.51
N LYS A 120 -1.07 6.57 16.81
CA LYS A 120 -2.46 6.67 17.34
C LYS A 120 -3.16 7.93 16.84
N THR A 121 -2.48 9.07 16.85
CA THR A 121 -3.01 10.35 16.33
C THR A 121 -3.36 10.23 14.85
N LEU A 122 -2.47 9.67 14.03
CA LEU A 122 -2.69 9.47 12.60
C LEU A 122 -3.92 8.59 12.33
N PHE A 123 -4.02 7.43 12.98
CA PHE A 123 -5.16 6.53 12.81
C PHE A 123 -6.48 7.14 13.32
N SER A 124 -6.44 7.95 14.39
CA SER A 124 -7.62 8.64 14.92
C SER A 124 -8.10 9.78 13.99
N ALA A 125 -7.18 10.49 13.35
CA ALA A 125 -7.50 11.58 12.44
C ALA A 125 -7.98 11.09 11.06
N ALA A 126 -7.55 9.90 10.65
CA ALA A 126 -7.86 9.27 9.38
C ALA A 126 -9.27 8.64 9.34
N SER A 127 -10.30 9.50 9.32
CA SER A 127 -11.71 9.06 9.33
C SER A 127 -12.15 8.38 8.03
N PHE A 128 -11.86 8.96 6.87
CA PHE A 128 -12.29 8.47 5.56
C PHE A 128 -11.12 8.00 4.69
N ILE A 129 -9.97 8.64 4.84
CA ILE A 129 -8.71 8.17 4.27
C ILE A 129 -8.30 6.89 4.98
N LYS A 130 -8.31 5.76 4.26
CA LYS A 130 -7.94 4.48 4.85
C LYS A 130 -6.42 4.32 4.87
N ILE A 131 -5.87 4.28 6.07
CA ILE A 131 -4.46 4.00 6.33
C ILE A 131 -4.35 2.51 6.70
N LEU A 132 -3.50 1.79 5.98
CA LEU A 132 -3.32 0.36 6.10
C LEU A 132 -1.94 0.04 6.66
N LYS A 133 -1.89 -0.90 7.62
CA LYS A 133 -0.63 -1.47 8.10
C LYS A 133 0.02 -2.28 6.99
N LEU A 134 1.32 -2.14 6.86
CA LEU A 134 2.15 -2.90 5.92
C LEU A 134 2.84 -4.06 6.65
N ASP A 135 3.09 -5.12 5.91
CA ASP A 135 4.02 -6.18 6.28
C ASP A 135 5.46 -5.69 6.20
N ASP A 136 6.33 -6.33 6.99
CA ASP A 136 7.72 -5.93 7.14
C ASP A 136 8.50 -6.05 5.82
N GLU A 137 8.19 -7.08 5.00
CA GLU A 137 8.81 -7.26 3.69
C GLU A 137 8.48 -6.11 2.74
N LYS A 138 7.21 -5.69 2.66
CA LYS A 138 6.80 -4.54 1.84
C LYS A 138 7.44 -3.25 2.33
N LYS A 139 7.54 -3.01 3.63
CA LYS A 139 8.25 -1.83 4.18
C LYS A 139 9.72 -1.79 3.74
N ILE A 140 10.42 -2.92 3.81
CA ILE A 140 11.81 -3.05 3.33
C ILE A 140 11.90 -2.80 1.82
N LYS A 141 10.97 -3.34 1.02
CA LYS A 141 10.92 -3.09 -0.44
C LYS A 141 10.73 -1.60 -0.75
N ILE A 142 9.86 -0.91 -0.01
CA ILE A 142 9.65 0.55 -0.14
C ILE A 142 10.96 1.30 0.12
N LEU A 143 11.63 1.04 1.25
CA LEU A 143 12.89 1.69 1.59
C LEU A 143 13.99 1.40 0.56
N ARG A 144 14.09 0.16 0.06
CA ARG A 144 15.05 -0.21 -0.99
C ARG A 144 14.78 0.54 -2.28
N LYS A 145 13.51 0.61 -2.70
CA LYS A 145 13.10 1.30 -3.93
C LYS A 145 13.28 2.81 -3.82
N LEU A 146 13.08 3.38 -2.64
CA LEU A 146 13.24 4.81 -2.40
C LEU A 146 14.71 5.23 -2.48
N ASN A 147 15.62 4.40 -1.95
CA ASN A 147 17.06 4.64 -2.01
C ASN A 147 17.71 4.15 -3.32
N ASN A 148 17.00 3.36 -4.14
CA ASN A 148 17.48 2.85 -5.42
C ASN A 148 16.36 2.95 -6.46
N MET A 149 16.06 4.18 -6.89
CA MET A 149 14.91 4.46 -7.76
C MET A 149 14.94 3.74 -9.12
N ASN A 150 16.12 3.33 -9.58
CA ASN A 150 16.29 2.60 -10.85
C ASN A 150 16.10 1.08 -10.73
N THR A 151 15.88 0.55 -9.53
CA THR A 151 15.75 -0.90 -9.34
C THR A 151 14.38 -1.39 -9.81
N LYS A 152 14.38 -2.39 -10.69
CA LYS A 152 13.20 -3.15 -11.10
C LYS A 152 12.78 -4.10 -9.97
N ILE A 153 12.23 -3.54 -8.89
CA ILE A 153 11.51 -4.29 -7.83
C ILE A 153 10.04 -4.38 -8.23
#